data_AF-A0A7J4ID68-F1
#
_entry.id   AF-A0A7J4ID68-F1
#
_cell.length_a   1.000
_cell.length_b   1.000
_cell.length_c   1.000
_cell.angle_alpha   90.00
_cell.angle_beta   90.00
_cell.angle_gamma   90.00
#
_symmetry.space_group_name_H-M   'P 1'
#
loop_
_entity.id
_entity.type
_entity.pdbx_description
1 polymer ?
#
loop_
_entity_poly.entity_id
_entity_poly.type
_entity_poly.pdbx_seq_one_letter_code
_entity_poly.pdbx_strand_id
1 'polypeptide(L)'
;MKQIVKTITKKDFSTFVNTLIKDGSYDVVGVQAKGKCYVFDTLSSAEELRLNYDVTILPPKKYFLPQYEMLLKFSLQKPYEAKETITDSPRIIIGVHPYDIIALEQTDRHYFDQQQDNFYKKRRENTLIIGVDIQNVSERSFAASMNTNTTETGFDLLLTDIGTSYAVTIGSEKGEKLLKKYATVKDASSTDLTKIKTARNAVLKKYKQKMKIEKKDWSSLLVANYEHAIWEEHADVCMECSSCTMVCPTCFCYDVKEDVSLNLKQGNRTRTWDGCMLKDFTKVGSGEVFRDEVKERYRHRFFRKGNYLPARYGFIACVGCGRCGSACLPDIADPCNLINELAHFSSENDPGKYFIKEENEVLEKGIIHLPRSATIKNITHFNELDSLFEIELDDKKPLGHKPGQFVEISVFGYGEAPFGISTPPGNTPIFEIMVRQVGNVTKKLCSLQPGDKIGIRGPLGNGFDTKSFEGKTLLFTSGGTGMVPMRSIINHVLNPKERNKFKDIIILYGAKRPKEITFMDDVDRWKKIHDVQCELTVDRCEP
;
A
#
# COMPACT_ATOMS: atom_id res chain seq x y z
N MET A 1 3.11 -21.68 -21.46
CA MET A 1 3.92 -21.58 -22.70
C MET A 1 5.30 -22.15 -22.43
N LYS A 2 5.88 -22.93 -23.35
CA LYS A 2 7.27 -23.38 -23.21
C LYS A 2 8.17 -22.14 -23.32
N GLN A 3 8.83 -21.74 -22.25
CA GLN A 3 9.69 -20.56 -22.26
C GLN A 3 10.77 -20.71 -23.33
N ILE A 4 10.90 -19.69 -24.18
CA ILE A 4 11.92 -19.64 -25.21
C ILE A 4 13.23 -19.23 -24.54
N VAL A 5 14.27 -20.05 -24.71
CA VAL A 5 15.58 -19.79 -24.14
C VAL A 5 16.58 -19.59 -25.27
N LYS A 6 17.29 -18.46 -25.22
CA LYS A 6 18.36 -18.10 -26.14
C LYS A 6 19.70 -18.12 -25.41
N THR A 7 20.80 -18.01 -26.14
CA THR A 7 22.15 -17.83 -25.61
C THR A 7 22.81 -16.61 -26.23
N ILE A 8 23.57 -15.88 -25.40
CA ILE A 8 24.35 -14.71 -25.81
C ILE A 8 25.73 -14.77 -25.13
N THR A 9 26.81 -14.51 -25.87
CA THR A 9 28.14 -14.49 -25.26
C THR A 9 28.27 -13.31 -24.31
N LYS A 10 29.15 -13.40 -23.31
CA LYS A 10 29.38 -12.26 -22.38
C LYS A 10 29.84 -10.99 -23.11
N LYS A 11 30.62 -11.15 -24.18
CA LYS A 11 31.06 -10.04 -25.05
C LYS A 11 29.88 -9.40 -25.79
N ASP A 12 29.05 -10.22 -26.42
CA ASP A 12 27.88 -9.73 -27.17
C ASP A 12 26.84 -9.09 -26.24
N PHE A 13 26.70 -9.60 -25.02
CA PHE A 13 25.85 -8.99 -24.00
C PHE A 13 26.35 -7.61 -23.59
N SER A 14 27.66 -7.42 -23.43
CA SER A 14 28.25 -6.10 -23.17
C SER A 14 27.96 -5.12 -24.32
N THR A 15 28.07 -5.58 -25.56
CA THR A 15 27.72 -4.79 -26.76
C THR A 15 26.23 -4.44 -26.78
N PHE A 16 25.36 -5.39 -26.44
CA PHE A 16 23.91 -5.18 -26.31
C PHE A 16 23.60 -4.05 -25.31
N VAL A 17 24.17 -4.11 -24.09
CA VAL A 17 23.97 -3.07 -23.07
C VAL A 17 24.46 -1.70 -23.56
N ASN A 18 25.66 -1.61 -24.13
CA ASN A 18 26.19 -0.37 -24.69
C ASN A 18 25.32 0.18 -25.83
N THR A 19 24.68 -0.68 -26.61
CA THR A 19 23.78 -0.28 -27.70
C THR A 19 22.47 0.28 -27.14
N LEU A 20 21.91 -0.33 -26.08
CA LEU A 20 20.73 0.21 -25.38
C LEU A 20 20.99 1.61 -24.82
N ILE A 21 22.16 1.82 -24.21
CA ILE A 21 22.56 3.13 -23.65
C ILE A 21 22.68 4.18 -24.77
N LYS A 22 23.34 3.84 -25.88
CA LYS A 22 23.55 4.75 -27.02
C LYS A 22 22.27 5.09 -27.79
N ASP A 23 21.31 4.17 -27.84
CA ASP A 23 20.03 4.37 -28.53
C ASP A 23 19.23 5.52 -27.90
N GLY A 24 19.37 5.77 -26.59
CA GLY A 24 18.78 6.92 -25.91
C GLY A 24 17.26 6.89 -25.76
N SER A 25 16.56 5.88 -26.30
CA SER A 25 15.10 5.75 -26.13
C SER A 25 14.69 5.32 -24.73
N TYR A 26 15.64 4.81 -23.93
CA TYR A 26 15.39 4.30 -22.58
C TYR A 26 16.35 4.92 -21.57
N ASP A 27 15.85 5.19 -20.37
CA ASP A 27 16.68 5.30 -19.17
C ASP A 27 17.19 3.90 -18.82
N VAL A 28 18.49 3.65 -19.04
CA VAL A 28 19.10 2.33 -18.80
C VAL A 28 19.76 2.32 -17.43
N VAL A 29 19.14 1.58 -16.51
CA VAL A 29 19.59 1.42 -15.13
C VAL A 29 20.15 0.01 -14.95
N GLY A 30 21.22 -0.12 -14.18
CA GLY A 30 21.82 -1.41 -13.87
C GLY A 30 22.42 -1.45 -12.47
N VAL A 31 22.72 -2.66 -12.00
CA VAL A 31 23.45 -2.83 -10.75
C VAL A 31 24.90 -2.40 -10.92
N GLN A 32 25.38 -1.53 -10.04
CA GLN A 32 26.75 -1.04 -9.99
C GLN A 32 27.35 -1.28 -8.60
N ALA A 33 28.67 -1.43 -8.53
CA ALA A 33 29.39 -1.43 -7.26
C ALA A 33 29.63 0.01 -6.79
N LYS A 34 29.36 0.30 -5.52
CA LYS A 34 29.73 1.54 -4.83
C LYS A 34 30.44 1.17 -3.54
N GLY A 35 31.77 1.24 -3.54
CA GLY A 35 32.59 0.71 -2.45
C GLY A 35 32.39 -0.80 -2.30
N LYS A 36 31.99 -1.24 -1.09
CA LYS A 36 31.72 -2.66 -0.77
C LYS A 36 30.27 -3.08 -1.02
N CYS A 37 29.42 -2.16 -1.49
CA CYS A 37 27.99 -2.38 -1.65
C CYS A 37 27.58 -2.32 -3.11
N TYR A 38 26.36 -2.76 -3.41
CA TYR A 38 25.76 -2.69 -4.73
C TYR A 38 24.50 -1.81 -4.74
N VAL A 39 24.28 -1.08 -5.82
CA VAL A 39 23.10 -0.21 -6.00
C VAL A 39 22.60 -0.30 -7.44
N PHE A 40 21.31 -0.09 -7.65
CA PHE A 40 20.81 0.21 -8.98
C PHE A 40 21.03 1.69 -9.29
N ASP A 41 21.65 2.01 -10.41
CA ASP A 41 21.97 3.38 -10.84
C ASP A 41 22.03 3.46 -12.37
N THR A 42 21.92 4.66 -12.94
CA THR A 42 21.95 4.87 -14.41
C THR A 42 23.31 4.45 -14.95
N LEU A 43 23.30 3.62 -16.01
CA LEU A 43 24.52 3.14 -16.66
C LEU A 43 25.00 4.12 -17.71
N SER A 44 26.27 4.53 -17.62
CA SER A 44 26.94 5.27 -18.68
C SER A 44 27.63 4.32 -19.67
N SER A 45 27.97 3.11 -19.21
CA SER A 45 28.53 2.06 -20.06
C SER A 45 28.30 0.65 -19.48
N ALA A 46 28.46 -0.37 -20.30
CA ALA A 46 28.29 -1.77 -19.89
C ALA A 46 29.35 -2.23 -18.87
N GLU A 47 30.51 -1.58 -18.82
CA GLU A 47 31.60 -1.88 -17.90
C GLU A 47 31.27 -1.53 -16.44
N GLU A 48 30.25 -0.69 -16.20
CA GLU A 48 29.73 -0.37 -14.87
C GLU A 48 28.81 -1.48 -14.31
N LEU A 49 28.19 -2.27 -15.20
CA LEU A 49 27.19 -3.28 -14.83
C LEU A 49 27.83 -4.44 -14.06
N ARG A 50 27.23 -4.80 -12.93
CA ARG A 50 27.64 -5.92 -12.08
C ARG A 50 26.50 -6.91 -11.97
N LEU A 51 26.59 -8.02 -12.73
CA LEU A 51 25.63 -9.12 -12.67
C LEU A 51 26.00 -10.19 -11.63
N ASN A 52 27.26 -10.21 -11.19
CA ASN A 52 27.76 -11.12 -10.16
C ASN A 52 27.83 -10.40 -8.82
N TYR A 53 26.69 -10.16 -8.20
CA TYR A 53 26.55 -9.47 -6.91
C TYR A 53 25.67 -10.30 -5.97
N ASP A 54 25.62 -9.92 -4.69
CA ASP A 54 24.83 -10.60 -3.68
C ASP A 54 23.48 -9.92 -3.42
N VAL A 55 23.49 -8.65 -2.98
CA VAL A 55 22.29 -7.86 -2.70
C VAL A 55 22.58 -6.36 -2.86
N THR A 56 21.61 -5.62 -3.37
CA THR A 56 21.70 -4.15 -3.42
C THR A 56 21.25 -3.50 -2.11
N ILE A 57 21.75 -2.31 -1.77
CA ILE A 57 21.30 -1.56 -0.58
C ILE A 57 19.79 -1.32 -0.63
N LEU A 58 19.31 -0.75 -1.74
CA LEU A 58 17.89 -0.56 -2.00
C LEU A 58 17.44 -1.47 -3.14
N PRO A 59 16.21 -2.04 -3.05
CA PRO A 59 15.62 -2.82 -4.11
C PRO A 59 15.25 -1.93 -5.32
N PRO A 60 14.95 -2.52 -6.49
CA PRO A 60 14.52 -1.74 -7.66
C PRO A 60 13.18 -1.02 -7.43
N LYS A 61 12.44 -1.34 -6.35
CA LYS A 61 11.22 -0.65 -5.90
C LYS A 61 11.33 0.87 -5.99
N LYS A 62 12.50 1.47 -5.71
CA LYS A 62 12.71 2.93 -5.77
C LYS A 62 12.41 3.57 -7.13
N TYR A 63 12.42 2.79 -8.23
CA TYR A 63 12.08 3.28 -9.56
C TYR A 63 10.58 3.21 -9.87
N PHE A 64 9.82 2.47 -9.07
CA PHE A 64 8.36 2.33 -9.21
C PHE A 64 7.64 3.17 -8.14
N LEU A 65 8.21 3.22 -6.94
CA LEU A 65 7.81 4.04 -5.79
C LEU A 65 9.01 4.86 -5.33
N PRO A 66 9.25 6.04 -5.92
CA PRO A 66 10.34 6.93 -5.51
C PRO A 66 10.23 7.31 -4.03
N GLN A 67 11.37 7.60 -3.40
CA GLN A 67 11.41 8.05 -2.00
C GLN A 67 10.70 9.38 -1.79
N TYR A 68 10.77 10.25 -2.81
CA TYR A 68 10.07 11.52 -2.89
C TYR A 68 9.40 11.57 -4.24
N GLU A 69 8.08 11.64 -4.22
CA GLU A 69 7.28 11.61 -5.42
C GLU A 69 6.28 12.77 -5.38
N MET A 70 6.49 13.75 -6.25
CA MET A 70 5.52 14.81 -6.45
C MET A 70 4.29 14.24 -7.14
N LEU A 71 3.13 14.32 -6.47
CA LEU A 71 1.85 13.85 -6.99
C LEU A 71 1.14 14.97 -7.76
N LEU A 72 1.08 16.16 -7.19
CA LEU A 72 0.42 17.29 -7.82
C LEU A 72 1.09 18.62 -7.48
N LYS A 73 0.92 19.57 -8.40
CA LYS A 73 1.15 21.00 -8.16
C LYS A 73 -0.21 21.68 -8.08
N PHE A 74 -0.38 22.58 -7.12
CA PHE A 74 -1.63 23.32 -6.95
C PHE A 74 -1.40 24.82 -6.87
N SER A 75 -2.39 25.57 -7.37
CA SER A 75 -2.52 27.02 -7.22
C SER A 75 -3.46 27.32 -6.06
N LEU A 76 -3.06 28.24 -5.19
CA LEU A 76 -3.88 28.83 -4.13
C LEU A 76 -4.67 30.06 -4.61
N GLN A 77 -4.40 30.53 -5.82
CA GLN A 77 -5.14 31.62 -6.43
C GLN A 77 -6.49 31.12 -6.95
N LYS A 78 -7.53 31.95 -6.90
CA LYS A 78 -8.84 31.61 -7.44
C LYS A 78 -8.86 31.80 -8.97
N PRO A 79 -9.42 30.86 -9.76
CA PRO A 79 -9.97 29.57 -9.33
C PRO A 79 -8.86 28.59 -8.93
N TYR A 80 -9.11 27.79 -7.88
CA TYR A 80 -8.16 26.76 -7.47
C TYR A 80 -7.93 25.76 -8.62
N GLU A 81 -6.67 25.49 -8.91
CA GLU A 81 -6.26 24.53 -9.93
C GLU A 81 -5.24 23.57 -9.33
N ALA A 82 -5.39 22.28 -9.62
CA ALA A 82 -4.38 21.27 -9.34
C ALA A 82 -4.06 20.51 -10.64
N LYS A 83 -2.79 20.15 -10.82
CA LYS A 83 -2.31 19.38 -11.97
C LYS A 83 -1.41 18.26 -11.50
N GLU A 84 -1.68 17.05 -11.96
CA GLU A 84 -0.82 15.91 -11.72
C GLU A 84 0.55 16.10 -12.40
N THR A 85 1.60 15.60 -11.77
CA THR A 85 2.99 15.74 -12.24
C THR A 85 3.55 14.44 -12.80
N ILE A 86 2.71 13.59 -13.40
CA ILE A 86 3.14 12.30 -13.95
C ILE A 86 4.09 12.52 -15.14
N THR A 87 5.39 12.58 -14.86
CA THR A 87 6.47 12.49 -15.85
C THR A 87 7.08 11.10 -15.75
N ASP A 88 7.09 10.36 -16.86
CA ASP A 88 7.75 9.07 -16.91
C ASP A 88 8.35 8.84 -18.29
N SER A 89 9.55 8.28 -18.30
CA SER A 89 10.31 7.95 -19.50
C SER A 89 10.46 6.43 -19.55
N PRO A 90 10.43 5.80 -20.75
CA PRO A 90 10.70 4.37 -20.88
C PRO A 90 12.01 4.00 -20.17
N ARG A 91 12.01 2.91 -19.40
CA ARG A 91 13.16 2.49 -18.59
C ARG A 91 13.49 1.02 -18.82
N ILE A 92 14.77 0.67 -18.72
CA ILE A 92 15.23 -0.71 -18.63
C ILE A 92 16.03 -0.85 -17.33
N ILE A 93 15.66 -1.82 -16.47
CA ILE A 93 16.42 -2.13 -15.25
C ILE A 93 17.10 -3.49 -15.43
N ILE A 94 18.43 -3.51 -15.35
CA ILE A 94 19.27 -4.67 -15.62
C ILE A 94 19.88 -5.23 -14.34
N GLY A 95 19.84 -6.55 -14.21
CA GLY A 95 20.46 -7.30 -13.11
C GLY A 95 19.52 -7.48 -11.92
N VAL A 96 18.21 -7.53 -12.11
CA VAL A 96 17.26 -7.70 -10.99
C VAL A 96 17.22 -9.15 -10.51
N HIS A 97 17.46 -9.41 -9.22
CA HIS A 97 17.36 -10.77 -8.67
C HIS A 97 15.90 -11.27 -8.60
N PRO A 98 15.65 -12.60 -8.65
CA PRO A 98 14.31 -13.19 -8.64
C PRO A 98 13.45 -12.79 -7.45
N TYR A 99 14.01 -12.67 -6.25
CA TYR A 99 13.25 -12.25 -5.07
C TYR A 99 12.73 -10.81 -5.19
N ASP A 100 13.44 -9.93 -5.91
CA ASP A 100 13.00 -8.56 -6.16
C ASP A 100 11.94 -8.51 -7.25
N ILE A 101 12.02 -9.39 -8.26
CA ILE A 101 10.97 -9.57 -9.28
C ILE A 101 9.67 -10.03 -8.61
N ILE A 102 9.73 -11.05 -7.75
CA ILE A 102 8.58 -11.54 -7.00
C ILE A 102 8.03 -10.47 -6.05
N ALA A 103 8.90 -9.67 -5.43
CA ALA A 103 8.45 -8.56 -4.58
C ALA A 103 7.71 -7.47 -5.39
N LEU A 104 8.10 -7.22 -6.64
CA LEU A 104 7.37 -6.34 -7.54
C LEU A 104 6.00 -6.94 -7.89
N GLU A 105 5.90 -8.22 -8.21
CA GLU A 105 4.60 -8.89 -8.45
C GLU A 105 3.68 -8.83 -7.20
N GLN A 106 4.25 -8.97 -5.99
CA GLN A 106 3.51 -8.77 -4.74
C GLN A 106 3.03 -7.33 -4.57
N THR A 107 3.86 -6.35 -4.96
CA THR A 107 3.53 -4.93 -4.92
C THR A 107 2.48 -4.56 -5.97
N ASP A 108 2.53 -5.20 -7.14
CA ASP A 108 1.54 -5.08 -8.22
C ASP A 108 0.15 -5.47 -7.69
N ARG A 109 0.02 -6.54 -6.88
CA ARG A 109 -1.28 -6.90 -6.28
C ARG A 109 -1.88 -5.81 -5.37
N HIS A 110 -1.04 -5.00 -4.73
CA HIS A 110 -1.50 -3.91 -3.88
C HIS A 110 -1.88 -2.67 -4.68
N TYR A 111 -1.03 -2.24 -5.62
CA TYR A 111 -1.22 -1.01 -6.38
C TYR A 111 -2.13 -1.16 -7.61
N PHE A 112 -2.43 -2.39 -8.02
CA PHE A 112 -3.45 -2.72 -9.02
C PHE A 112 -4.75 -3.26 -8.40
N ASP A 113 -4.84 -3.29 -7.07
CA ASP A 113 -6.08 -3.54 -6.34
C ASP A 113 -7.13 -2.46 -6.69
N GLN A 114 -8.37 -2.62 -6.23
CA GLN A 114 -9.60 -1.85 -6.57
C GLN A 114 -9.43 -0.36 -6.94
N GLN A 115 -8.49 0.33 -6.29
CA GLN A 115 -8.07 1.70 -6.55
C GLN A 115 -6.65 1.72 -7.11
N GLN A 116 -6.53 1.74 -8.43
CA GLN A 116 -5.23 1.69 -9.10
C GLN A 116 -4.45 3.00 -8.92
N ASP A 117 -3.18 2.89 -8.55
CA ASP A 117 -2.28 4.04 -8.52
C ASP A 117 -1.67 4.29 -9.90
N ASN A 118 -2.08 5.39 -10.53
CA ASN A 118 -1.64 5.74 -11.88
C ASN A 118 -0.12 5.96 -12.01
N PHE A 119 0.52 6.50 -10.97
CA PHE A 119 1.96 6.78 -11.03
C PHE A 119 2.73 5.47 -11.01
N TYR A 120 2.38 4.57 -10.10
CA TYR A 120 2.96 3.24 -10.03
C TYR A 120 2.69 2.46 -11.33
N LYS A 121 1.43 2.43 -11.78
CA LYS A 121 1.01 1.72 -12.99
C LYS A 121 1.80 2.16 -14.23
N LYS A 122 1.87 3.46 -14.48
CA LYS A 122 2.58 4.00 -15.64
C LYS A 122 4.06 3.62 -15.61
N ARG A 123 4.74 3.78 -14.46
CA ARG A 123 6.15 3.35 -14.31
C ARG A 123 6.32 1.85 -14.51
N ARG A 124 5.40 1.04 -13.96
CA ARG A 124 5.44 -0.41 -14.06
C ARG A 124 5.27 -0.89 -15.51
N GLU A 125 4.39 -0.25 -16.28
CA GLU A 125 4.10 -0.56 -17.70
C GLU A 125 5.19 -0.07 -18.66
N ASN A 126 5.87 1.03 -18.33
CA ASN A 126 6.95 1.64 -19.12
C ASN A 126 8.35 1.13 -18.79
N THR A 127 8.48 0.27 -17.77
CA THR A 127 9.77 -0.29 -17.36
C THR A 127 9.90 -1.74 -17.82
N LEU A 128 10.99 -2.04 -18.53
CA LEU A 128 11.41 -3.40 -18.83
C LEU A 128 12.38 -3.91 -17.75
N ILE A 129 12.21 -5.16 -17.35
CA ILE A 129 13.01 -5.83 -16.32
C ILE A 129 13.86 -6.92 -16.98
N ILE A 130 15.18 -6.73 -16.94
CA ILE A 130 16.17 -7.74 -17.28
C ILE A 130 16.71 -8.32 -15.98
N GLY A 131 16.14 -9.45 -15.56
CA GLY A 131 16.55 -10.17 -14.36
C GLY A 131 17.86 -10.93 -14.53
N VAL A 132 18.46 -11.32 -13.42
CA VAL A 132 19.60 -12.24 -13.39
C VAL A 132 19.43 -13.26 -12.27
N ASP A 133 19.65 -14.54 -12.56
CA ASP A 133 19.68 -15.59 -11.55
C ASP A 133 20.83 -15.32 -10.56
N ILE A 134 20.53 -15.57 -9.29
CA ILE A 134 21.43 -15.30 -8.16
C ILE A 134 22.71 -16.11 -8.34
N GLN A 135 23.87 -15.47 -8.30
CA GLN A 135 25.18 -16.13 -8.35
C GLN A 135 25.84 -16.16 -6.97
N ASN A 136 25.75 -15.05 -6.23
CA ASN A 136 26.23 -14.92 -4.86
C ASN A 136 25.07 -14.66 -3.92
N VAL A 137 25.13 -15.21 -2.72
CA VAL A 137 24.07 -15.11 -1.73
C VAL A 137 24.59 -14.25 -0.59
N SER A 138 23.85 -13.19 -0.26
CA SER A 138 24.17 -12.35 0.90
C SER A 138 24.05 -13.18 2.19
N GLU A 139 24.88 -12.89 3.19
CA GLU A 139 24.94 -13.69 4.42
C GLU A 139 23.60 -13.79 5.16
N ARG A 140 22.78 -12.74 5.07
CA ARG A 140 21.45 -12.63 5.69
C ARG A 140 20.31 -13.06 4.77
N SER A 141 20.61 -13.60 3.59
CA SER A 141 19.56 -14.05 2.68
C SER A 141 19.10 -15.46 3.04
N PHE A 142 17.79 -15.66 2.97
CA PHE A 142 17.09 -16.93 3.13
C PHE A 142 16.01 -17.11 2.05
N ALA A 143 16.18 -16.46 0.89
CA ALA A 143 15.23 -16.46 -0.22
C ALA A 143 14.90 -17.87 -0.73
N ALA A 144 15.82 -18.83 -0.60
CA ALA A 144 15.58 -20.24 -0.88
C ALA A 144 14.51 -20.85 0.02
N SER A 145 14.54 -20.59 1.34
CA SER A 145 13.50 -21.05 2.26
C SER A 145 12.13 -20.43 1.99
N MET A 146 12.10 -19.26 1.35
CA MET A 146 10.86 -18.60 0.94
C MET A 146 10.34 -19.07 -0.43
N ASN A 147 11.12 -19.89 -1.16
CA ASN A 147 10.91 -20.26 -2.56
C ASN A 147 10.84 -19.01 -3.48
N THR A 148 11.78 -18.08 -3.29
CA THR A 148 11.86 -16.81 -4.03
C THR A 148 13.24 -16.56 -4.65
N ASN A 149 14.14 -17.55 -4.57
CA ASN A 149 15.48 -17.50 -5.15
C ASN A 149 15.50 -17.70 -6.67
N THR A 150 14.39 -18.15 -7.25
CA THR A 150 14.15 -18.31 -8.70
C THR A 150 12.76 -17.80 -9.02
N THR A 151 12.53 -17.41 -10.27
CA THR A 151 11.20 -17.03 -10.76
C THR A 151 11.02 -17.48 -12.21
N GLU A 152 9.77 -17.71 -12.60
CA GLU A 152 9.36 -18.08 -13.95
C GLU A 152 8.50 -16.98 -14.62
N THR A 153 8.15 -15.93 -13.86
CA THR A 153 7.31 -14.79 -14.28
C THR A 153 7.84 -13.46 -13.73
N GLY A 154 7.24 -12.35 -14.16
CA GLY A 154 7.51 -11.01 -13.63
C GLY A 154 8.67 -10.26 -14.28
N PHE A 155 9.34 -10.85 -15.29
CA PHE A 155 10.46 -10.26 -16.02
C PHE A 155 10.21 -10.24 -17.54
N ASP A 156 10.92 -9.38 -18.26
CA ASP A 156 10.94 -9.37 -19.72
C ASP A 156 12.01 -10.31 -20.26
N LEU A 157 13.19 -10.31 -19.63
CA LEU A 157 14.31 -11.22 -19.89
C LEU A 157 14.91 -11.69 -18.57
N LEU A 158 15.33 -12.95 -18.47
CA LEU A 158 16.04 -13.47 -17.29
C LEU A 158 17.36 -14.11 -17.74
N LEU A 159 18.46 -13.63 -17.16
CA LEU A 159 19.82 -14.07 -17.46
C LEU A 159 20.26 -15.16 -16.47
N THR A 160 20.80 -16.26 -16.98
CA THR A 160 21.51 -17.27 -16.16
C THR A 160 22.95 -17.39 -16.65
N ASP A 161 23.94 -17.22 -15.77
CA ASP A 161 25.35 -17.44 -16.13
C ASP A 161 25.61 -18.93 -16.34
N ILE A 162 26.01 -19.30 -17.56
CA ILE A 162 26.35 -20.67 -17.95
C ILE A 162 27.84 -20.82 -18.33
N GLY A 163 28.69 -19.88 -17.87
CA GLY A 163 30.13 -19.87 -18.04
C GLY A 163 30.61 -18.79 -19.00
N THR A 164 30.83 -19.13 -20.26
CA THR A 164 31.29 -18.19 -21.31
C THR A 164 30.18 -17.32 -21.88
N SER A 165 28.92 -17.70 -21.63
CA SER A 165 27.71 -17.08 -22.16
C SER A 165 26.66 -16.93 -21.07
N TYR A 166 25.65 -16.11 -21.33
CA TYR A 166 24.39 -16.11 -20.59
C TYR A 166 23.34 -16.90 -21.37
N ALA A 167 22.59 -17.75 -20.66
CA ALA A 167 21.28 -18.18 -21.12
C ALA A 167 20.29 -17.04 -20.87
N VAL A 168 19.43 -16.76 -21.84
CA VAL A 168 18.44 -15.68 -21.80
C VAL A 168 17.06 -16.29 -21.96
N THR A 169 16.34 -16.39 -20.87
CA THR A 169 14.93 -16.80 -20.87
C THR A 169 14.06 -15.60 -21.22
N ILE A 170 13.21 -15.75 -22.23
CA ILE A 170 12.29 -14.70 -22.68
C ILE A 170 11.00 -14.80 -21.88
N GLY A 171 10.67 -13.74 -21.14
CA GLY A 171 9.49 -13.68 -20.26
C GLY A 171 8.34 -12.84 -20.82
N SER A 172 8.58 -11.96 -21.80
CA SER A 172 7.56 -11.11 -22.41
C SER A 172 7.80 -10.86 -23.91
N GLU A 173 6.74 -10.47 -24.62
CA GLU A 173 6.85 -10.01 -26.02
C GLU A 173 7.73 -8.77 -26.18
N LYS A 174 7.70 -7.86 -25.19
CA LYS A 174 8.56 -6.65 -25.19
C LYS A 174 10.03 -7.05 -25.07
N GLY A 175 10.36 -8.00 -24.20
CA GLY A 175 11.70 -8.58 -24.07
C GLY A 175 12.18 -9.27 -25.34
N GLU A 176 11.32 -10.04 -26.00
CA GLU A 176 11.65 -10.68 -27.28
C GLU A 176 11.98 -9.64 -28.36
N LYS A 177 11.16 -8.60 -28.50
CA LYS A 177 11.39 -7.49 -29.44
C LYS A 177 12.71 -6.76 -29.14
N LEU A 178 13.01 -6.54 -27.87
CA LEU A 178 14.25 -5.91 -27.42
C LEU A 178 15.48 -6.73 -27.85
N LEU A 179 15.47 -8.05 -27.61
CA LEU A 179 16.56 -8.92 -28.04
C LEU A 179 16.73 -8.95 -29.56
N LYS A 180 15.63 -9.09 -30.32
CA LYS A 180 15.69 -9.13 -31.78
C LYS A 180 16.25 -7.84 -32.37
N LYS A 181 15.97 -6.69 -31.76
CA LYS A 181 16.42 -5.38 -32.24
C LYS A 181 17.89 -5.10 -31.93
N TYR A 182 18.36 -5.46 -30.73
CA TYR A 182 19.65 -4.97 -30.22
C TYR A 182 20.70 -6.05 -29.98
N ALA A 183 20.36 -7.34 -30.10
CA ALA A 183 21.28 -8.44 -29.81
C ALA A 183 21.30 -9.48 -30.93
N THR A 184 22.47 -10.10 -31.12
CA THR A 184 22.59 -11.35 -31.87
C THR A 184 22.59 -12.50 -30.88
N VAL A 185 21.58 -13.36 -30.97
CA VAL A 185 21.37 -14.48 -30.05
C VAL A 185 21.21 -15.80 -30.81
N LYS A 186 21.54 -16.92 -30.16
CA LYS A 186 21.36 -18.28 -30.70
C LYS A 186 20.32 -19.03 -29.87
N ASP A 187 19.69 -20.06 -30.45
CA ASP A 187 18.85 -20.96 -29.67
C ASP A 187 19.67 -21.72 -28.62
N ALA A 188 19.12 -21.90 -27.42
CA ALA A 188 19.77 -22.67 -26.37
C ALA A 188 19.76 -24.16 -26.69
N SER A 189 20.91 -24.82 -26.54
CA SER A 189 21.02 -26.27 -26.69
C SER A 189 20.47 -27.00 -25.46
N SER A 190 20.23 -28.31 -25.58
CA SER A 190 19.87 -29.16 -24.42
C SER A 190 20.93 -29.13 -23.31
N THR A 191 22.21 -28.95 -23.68
CA THR A 191 23.30 -28.79 -22.72
C THR A 191 23.21 -27.48 -21.95
N ASP A 192 22.80 -26.39 -22.60
CA ASP A 192 22.62 -25.10 -21.94
C ASP A 192 21.45 -25.13 -20.95
N LEU A 193 20.35 -25.80 -21.31
CA LEU A 193 19.22 -26.00 -20.39
C LEU A 193 19.62 -26.80 -19.14
N THR A 194 20.53 -27.78 -19.29
CA THR A 194 21.09 -28.51 -18.15
C THR A 194 21.96 -27.60 -17.29
N LYS A 195 22.80 -26.75 -17.90
CA LYS A 195 23.63 -25.78 -17.17
C LYS A 195 22.81 -24.79 -16.35
N ILE A 196 21.65 -24.34 -16.85
CA ILE A 196 20.72 -23.47 -16.10
C ILE A 196 20.28 -24.16 -14.80
N LYS A 197 19.80 -25.41 -14.90
CA LYS A 197 19.38 -26.20 -13.72
C LYS A 197 20.54 -26.39 -12.74
N THR A 198 21.72 -26.73 -13.24
CA THR A 198 22.91 -26.90 -12.41
C THR A 198 23.29 -25.61 -11.70
N ALA A 199 23.28 -24.47 -12.39
CA ALA A 199 23.58 -23.16 -11.80
C ALA A 199 22.59 -22.82 -10.67
N ARG A 200 21.28 -22.93 -10.92
CA ARG A 200 20.23 -22.68 -9.92
C ARG A 200 20.35 -23.60 -8.70
N ASN A 201 20.63 -24.89 -8.91
CA ASN A 201 20.81 -25.86 -7.82
C ASN A 201 22.07 -25.62 -7.00
N ALA A 202 23.17 -25.18 -7.64
CA ALA A 202 24.42 -24.89 -6.95
C ALA A 202 24.27 -23.74 -5.94
N VAL A 203 23.40 -22.77 -6.21
CA VAL A 203 23.13 -21.60 -5.36
C VAL A 203 22.45 -21.98 -4.05
N LEU A 204 21.62 -23.04 -4.04
CA LEU A 204 20.93 -23.50 -2.84
C LEU A 204 21.89 -23.85 -1.69
N LYS A 205 23.10 -24.32 -2.01
CA LYS A 205 24.15 -24.66 -1.04
C LYS A 205 24.86 -23.43 -0.46
N LYS A 206 24.69 -22.25 -1.07
CA LYS A 206 25.35 -21.00 -0.65
C LYS A 206 24.58 -20.25 0.43
N TYR A 207 23.32 -20.59 0.68
CA TYR A 207 22.51 -19.98 1.73
C TYR A 207 23.00 -20.39 3.12
N LYS A 208 23.46 -19.40 3.92
CA LYS A 208 23.88 -19.60 5.31
C LYS A 208 22.69 -19.68 6.27
N GLN A 209 21.64 -18.88 6.01
CA GLN A 209 20.40 -18.89 6.79
C GLN A 209 19.34 -19.79 6.17
N LYS A 210 18.58 -20.47 7.04
CA LYS A 210 17.47 -21.33 6.66
C LYS A 210 16.33 -21.21 7.67
N MET A 211 15.11 -21.19 7.16
CA MET A 211 13.91 -21.26 7.99
C MET A 211 13.73 -22.67 8.55
N LYS A 212 13.35 -22.77 9.82
CA LYS A 212 12.96 -24.02 10.50
C LYS A 212 11.47 -24.35 10.30
N ILE A 213 10.66 -23.35 9.95
CA ILE A 213 9.22 -23.47 9.73
C ILE A 213 8.87 -23.05 8.30
N GLU A 214 7.92 -23.76 7.68
CA GLU A 214 7.43 -23.44 6.34
C GLU A 214 6.64 -22.12 6.34
N LYS A 215 6.74 -21.35 5.25
CA LYS A 215 6.07 -20.05 5.11
C LYS A 215 4.55 -20.08 5.31
N LYS A 216 3.91 -21.23 5.07
CA LYS A 216 2.44 -21.40 5.22
C LYS A 216 2.01 -21.35 6.69
N ASP A 217 2.90 -21.71 7.62
CA ASP A 217 2.60 -21.83 9.05
C ASP A 217 2.94 -20.56 9.83
N TRP A 218 3.51 -19.54 9.18
CA TRP A 218 3.88 -18.27 9.82
C TRP A 218 2.70 -17.57 10.47
N SER A 219 1.53 -17.59 9.81
CA SER A 219 0.33 -16.91 10.32
C SER A 219 -0.10 -17.48 11.67
N SER A 220 -0.23 -18.81 11.75
CA SER A 220 -0.58 -19.52 12.98
C SER A 220 0.46 -19.32 14.07
N LEU A 221 1.76 -19.40 13.71
CA LEU A 221 2.86 -19.20 14.64
C LEU A 221 2.84 -17.80 15.27
N LEU A 222 2.68 -16.76 14.44
CA LEU A 222 2.62 -15.37 14.90
C LEU A 222 1.45 -15.18 15.86
N VAL A 223 0.26 -15.67 15.49
CA VAL A 223 -0.94 -15.55 16.30
C VAL A 223 -0.78 -16.24 17.65
N ALA A 224 -0.28 -17.47 17.67
CA ALA A 224 -0.08 -18.23 18.91
C ALA A 224 0.91 -17.57 19.89
N ASN A 225 1.76 -16.67 19.37
CA ASN A 225 2.75 -15.95 20.15
C ASN A 225 2.45 -14.44 20.26
N TYR A 226 1.20 -14.00 20.09
CA TYR A 226 0.85 -12.57 20.07
C TYR A 226 1.28 -11.81 21.33
N GLU A 227 1.15 -12.44 22.51
CA GLU A 227 1.50 -11.87 23.83
C GLU A 227 2.86 -12.35 24.36
N HIS A 228 3.71 -12.96 23.52
CA HIS A 228 4.99 -13.50 23.96
C HIS A 228 6.00 -12.38 24.31
N ALA A 229 6.79 -12.57 25.38
CA ALA A 229 7.74 -11.58 25.91
C ALA A 229 8.82 -11.12 24.90
N ILE A 230 9.16 -11.98 23.94
CA ILE A 230 10.09 -11.70 22.83
C ILE A 230 9.80 -10.38 22.07
N TRP A 231 8.54 -9.93 22.04
CA TRP A 231 8.20 -8.65 21.41
C TRP A 231 8.75 -7.46 22.18
N GLU A 232 8.77 -7.54 23.52
CA GLU A 232 9.36 -6.54 24.40
C GLU A 232 10.89 -6.62 24.34
N GLU A 233 11.45 -7.83 24.49
CA GLU A 233 12.90 -8.06 24.53
C GLU A 233 13.61 -7.48 23.29
N HIS A 234 13.05 -7.69 22.09
CA HIS A 234 13.60 -7.10 20.88
C HIS A 234 13.28 -5.61 20.73
N ALA A 235 12.14 -5.15 21.23
CA ALA A 235 11.78 -3.74 21.17
C ALA A 235 12.66 -2.86 22.06
N ASP A 236 13.13 -3.37 23.19
CA ASP A 236 13.98 -2.64 24.16
C ASP A 236 15.29 -2.14 23.55
N VAL A 237 15.82 -2.83 22.54
CA VAL A 237 17.04 -2.44 21.83
C VAL A 237 16.77 -1.75 20.49
N CYS A 238 15.50 -1.53 20.13
CA CYS A 238 15.13 -0.94 18.86
C CYS A 238 15.39 0.56 18.82
N MET A 239 16.15 1.01 17.82
CA MET A 239 16.47 2.44 17.62
C MET A 239 15.36 3.24 16.90
N GLU A 240 14.21 2.63 16.60
CA GLU A 240 13.06 3.25 15.93
C GLU A 240 13.36 3.95 14.58
N CYS A 241 14.51 3.67 13.96
CA CYS A 241 14.98 4.36 12.76
C CYS A 241 14.29 3.93 11.46
N SER A 242 13.43 2.91 11.51
CA SER A 242 12.68 2.36 10.37
C SER A 242 13.53 1.82 9.20
N SER A 243 14.86 1.69 9.36
CA SER A 243 15.76 1.20 8.29
C SER A 243 15.28 -0.11 7.68
N CYS A 244 14.77 -1.01 8.52
CA CYS A 244 14.27 -2.33 8.13
C CYS A 244 13.03 -2.29 7.22
N THR A 245 12.25 -1.21 7.23
CA THR A 245 11.10 -1.03 6.34
C THR A 245 11.51 -0.29 5.06
N MET A 246 12.45 0.66 5.16
CA MET A 246 12.94 1.46 4.04
C MET A 246 13.70 0.62 2.99
N VAL A 247 14.49 -0.37 3.43
CA VAL A 247 15.24 -1.27 2.53
C VAL A 247 14.42 -2.47 2.04
N CYS A 248 13.20 -2.64 2.55
CA CYS A 248 12.40 -3.83 2.26
C CYS A 248 11.67 -3.69 0.91
N PRO A 249 11.80 -4.67 -0.02
CA PRO A 249 11.15 -4.60 -1.33
C PRO A 249 9.63 -4.79 -1.26
N THR A 250 9.10 -5.39 -0.19
CA THR A 250 7.66 -5.64 0.00
C THR A 250 6.97 -4.60 0.90
N CYS A 251 7.71 -3.59 1.39
CA CYS A 251 7.13 -2.47 2.12
C CYS A 251 6.73 -1.35 1.15
N PHE A 252 5.52 -0.84 1.31
CA PHE A 252 4.91 0.13 0.40
C PHE A 252 4.16 1.26 1.11
N CYS A 253 4.33 1.39 2.44
CA CYS A 253 3.72 2.48 3.20
C CYS A 253 4.36 3.82 2.83
N TYR A 254 3.57 4.88 2.91
CA TYR A 254 3.99 6.23 2.60
C TYR A 254 3.18 7.24 3.42
N ASP A 255 3.71 8.45 3.47
CA ASP A 255 3.04 9.65 3.96
C ASP A 255 2.87 10.65 2.80
N VAL A 256 1.95 11.59 2.95
CA VAL A 256 1.66 12.64 1.97
C VAL A 256 1.73 13.99 2.64
N LYS A 257 2.60 14.86 2.13
CA LYS A 257 2.83 16.20 2.67
C LYS A 257 2.56 17.25 1.60
N GLU A 258 2.09 18.42 2.04
CA GLU A 258 1.94 19.59 1.17
C GLU A 258 2.91 20.69 1.60
N ASP A 259 3.65 21.22 0.63
CA ASP A 259 4.55 22.34 0.82
C ASP A 259 4.05 23.55 0.03
N VAL A 260 3.73 24.64 0.74
CA VAL A 260 3.32 25.92 0.14
C VAL A 260 4.55 26.78 -0.11
N SER A 261 4.67 27.33 -1.31
CA SER A 261 5.73 28.27 -1.63
C SER A 261 5.61 29.56 -0.83
N LEU A 262 6.74 30.20 -0.51
CA LEU A 262 6.78 31.41 0.33
C LEU A 262 5.98 32.60 -0.22
N ASN A 263 5.65 32.60 -1.52
CA ASN A 263 4.80 33.62 -2.13
C ASN A 263 3.30 33.41 -1.86
N LEU A 264 2.92 32.29 -1.23
CA LEU A 264 1.54 31.88 -0.90
C LEU A 264 0.60 31.78 -2.10
N LYS A 265 1.14 31.61 -3.32
CA LYS A 265 0.36 31.48 -4.56
C LYS A 265 0.25 30.06 -5.05
N GLN A 266 1.21 29.20 -4.72
CA GLN A 266 1.29 27.83 -5.22
C GLN A 266 1.90 26.89 -4.20
N GLY A 267 1.67 25.59 -4.37
CA GLY A 267 2.29 24.54 -3.58
C GLY A 267 2.42 23.23 -4.34
N ASN A 268 3.00 22.24 -3.69
CA ASN A 268 3.12 20.89 -4.20
C ASN A 268 2.70 19.88 -3.13
N ARG A 269 2.16 18.75 -3.58
CA ARG A 269 1.87 17.59 -2.74
C ARG A 269 2.85 16.48 -3.08
N THR A 270 3.58 16.03 -2.09
CA THR A 270 4.64 15.04 -2.24
C THR A 270 4.35 13.83 -1.38
N ARG A 271 4.38 12.65 -2.01
CA ARG A 271 4.39 11.36 -1.33
C ARG A 271 5.82 11.01 -0.93
N THR A 272 6.02 10.59 0.31
CA THR A 272 7.32 10.15 0.82
C THR A 272 7.23 8.79 1.48
N TRP A 273 8.30 7.99 1.41
CA TRP A 273 8.32 6.71 2.13
C TRP A 273 8.12 6.92 3.63
N ASP A 274 7.28 6.09 4.22
CA ASP A 274 7.00 6.06 5.65
C ASP A 274 6.78 4.59 6.07
N GLY A 275 6.64 4.30 7.36
CA GLY A 275 6.47 2.93 7.79
C GLY A 275 6.07 2.77 9.24
N CYS A 276 5.46 1.62 9.52
CA CYS A 276 4.92 1.23 10.82
C CYS A 276 5.89 1.26 12.01
N MET A 277 7.20 1.41 11.80
CA MET A 277 8.20 1.56 12.87
C MET A 277 8.35 3.01 13.35
N LEU A 278 7.90 3.99 12.55
CA LEU A 278 7.94 5.42 12.90
C LEU A 278 6.72 5.75 13.76
N LYS A 279 6.95 6.44 14.89
CA LYS A 279 5.89 6.82 15.85
C LYS A 279 4.77 7.63 15.19
N ASP A 280 5.14 8.61 14.36
CA ASP A 280 4.18 9.49 13.70
C ASP A 280 3.30 8.80 12.65
N PHE A 281 3.66 7.60 12.17
CA PHE A 281 2.88 6.86 11.17
C PHE A 281 1.46 6.52 11.63
N THR A 282 1.23 6.45 12.95
CA THR A 282 -0.11 6.17 13.53
C THR A 282 -0.70 7.35 14.28
N LYS A 283 -0.11 8.53 14.12
CA LYS A 283 -0.62 9.75 14.71
C LYS A 283 -1.86 10.21 13.96
N VAL A 284 -2.95 10.43 14.68
CA VAL A 284 -4.20 10.96 14.11
C VAL A 284 -4.35 12.45 14.39
N GLY A 285 -5.35 13.09 13.77
CA GLY A 285 -5.54 14.55 13.84
C GLY A 285 -5.70 15.13 15.25
N SER A 286 -6.13 14.36 16.24
CA SER A 286 -6.18 14.74 17.67
C SER A 286 -4.79 14.80 18.34
N GLY A 287 -3.75 14.29 17.68
CA GLY A 287 -2.41 14.11 18.24
C GLY A 287 -2.19 12.77 18.92
N GLU A 288 -3.24 11.98 19.12
CA GLU A 288 -3.15 10.62 19.68
C GLU A 288 -2.39 9.70 18.72
N VAL A 289 -1.63 8.77 19.30
CA VAL A 289 -0.87 7.74 18.58
C VAL A 289 -1.42 6.39 19.02
N PHE A 290 -2.20 5.72 18.17
CA PHE A 290 -2.86 4.46 18.56
C PHE A 290 -1.93 3.23 18.53
N ARG A 291 -0.64 3.45 18.28
CA ARG A 291 0.43 2.46 18.40
C ARG A 291 1.70 3.13 18.91
N ASP A 292 1.65 3.62 20.15
CA ASP A 292 2.69 4.45 20.74
C ASP A 292 3.89 3.64 21.28
N GLU A 293 3.67 2.39 21.67
CA GLU A 293 4.75 1.56 22.20
C GLU A 293 5.58 0.91 21.08
N VAL A 294 6.90 0.83 21.31
CA VAL A 294 7.85 0.24 20.34
C VAL A 294 7.54 -1.24 20.11
N LYS A 295 7.17 -1.98 21.16
CA LYS A 295 6.77 -3.41 21.08
C LYS A 295 5.60 -3.63 20.13
N GLU A 296 4.62 -2.73 20.16
CA GLU A 296 3.44 -2.85 19.31
C GLU A 296 3.79 -2.58 17.85
N ARG A 297 4.63 -1.58 17.57
CA ARG A 297 5.14 -1.29 16.22
C ARG A 297 5.99 -2.44 15.68
N TYR A 298 6.89 -2.96 16.50
CA TYR A 298 7.75 -4.09 16.18
C TYR A 298 6.93 -5.36 15.88
N ARG A 299 6.00 -5.74 16.76
CA ARG A 299 5.05 -6.83 16.53
C ARG A 299 4.22 -6.61 15.26
N HIS A 300 3.66 -5.41 15.09
CA HIS A 300 2.84 -5.07 13.92
C HIS A 300 3.61 -5.25 12.60
N ARG A 301 4.91 -4.92 12.54
CA ARG A 301 5.74 -5.14 11.35
C ARG A 301 5.72 -6.60 10.89
N PHE A 302 5.87 -7.56 11.81
CA PHE A 302 5.87 -8.99 11.48
C PHE A 302 4.47 -9.51 11.18
N PHE A 303 3.47 -9.12 11.99
CA PHE A 303 2.07 -9.48 11.75
C PHE A 303 1.56 -8.97 10.40
N ARG A 304 1.93 -7.76 10.00
CA ARG A 304 1.57 -7.23 8.69
C ARG A 304 2.11 -8.10 7.56
N LYS A 305 3.33 -8.61 7.69
CA LYS A 305 3.98 -9.43 6.65
C LYS A 305 3.58 -10.90 6.67
N GLY A 306 3.36 -11.46 7.86
CA GLY A 306 3.17 -12.88 8.10
C GLY A 306 1.74 -13.32 8.40
N ASN A 307 0.83 -12.39 8.67
CA ASN A 307 -0.58 -12.68 8.99
C ASN A 307 -1.56 -11.81 8.16
N TYR A 308 -1.49 -10.48 8.26
CA TYR A 308 -2.51 -9.59 7.68
C TYR A 308 -2.49 -9.55 6.14
N LEU A 309 -1.32 -9.40 5.52
CA LEU A 309 -1.20 -9.45 4.05
C LEU A 309 -1.43 -10.84 3.47
N PRO A 310 -0.98 -11.95 4.10
CA PRO A 310 -1.40 -13.30 3.71
C PRO A 310 -2.92 -13.48 3.71
N ALA A 311 -3.61 -13.02 4.75
CA ALA A 311 -5.06 -13.09 4.83
C ALA A 311 -5.76 -12.30 3.72
N ARG A 312 -5.16 -11.18 3.26
CA ARG A 312 -5.74 -10.33 2.21
C ARG A 312 -5.35 -10.73 0.78
N TYR A 313 -4.12 -11.18 0.56
CA TYR A 313 -3.55 -11.35 -0.79
C TYR A 313 -3.02 -12.77 -1.06
N GLY A 314 -3.08 -13.67 -0.08
CA GLY A 314 -2.68 -15.08 -0.22
C GLY A 314 -1.17 -15.31 -0.24
N PHE A 315 -0.34 -14.32 0.12
CA PHE A 315 1.12 -14.49 0.17
C PHE A 315 1.76 -13.85 1.42
N ILE A 316 2.85 -14.47 1.90
CA ILE A 316 3.74 -13.86 2.88
C ILE A 316 4.51 -12.71 2.24
N ALA A 317 4.40 -11.51 2.81
CA ALA A 317 5.06 -10.31 2.30
C ALA A 317 6.54 -10.22 2.75
N CYS A 318 7.28 -11.32 2.54
CA CYS A 318 8.72 -11.43 2.75
C CYS A 318 9.31 -12.34 1.66
N VAL A 319 10.34 -11.86 0.96
CA VAL A 319 11.03 -12.57 -0.13
C VAL A 319 12.43 -13.05 0.28
N GLY A 320 12.76 -13.06 1.58
CA GLY A 320 14.04 -13.59 2.09
C GLY A 320 15.31 -12.91 1.56
N CYS A 321 15.23 -11.67 1.07
CA CYS A 321 16.40 -10.95 0.52
C CYS A 321 17.47 -10.55 1.57
N GLY A 322 17.15 -10.60 2.87
CA GLY A 322 18.10 -10.29 3.95
C GLY A 322 18.43 -8.81 4.19
N ARG A 323 17.92 -7.89 3.34
CA ARG A 323 18.22 -6.45 3.46
C ARG A 323 17.85 -5.87 4.83
N CYS A 324 16.70 -6.27 5.37
CA CYS A 324 16.24 -5.72 6.65
C CYS A 324 17.08 -6.18 7.85
N GLY A 325 17.58 -7.42 7.86
CA GLY A 325 18.56 -7.86 8.86
C GLY A 325 19.89 -7.12 8.70
N SER A 326 20.37 -6.98 7.46
CA SER A 326 21.63 -6.29 7.15
C SER A 326 21.63 -4.80 7.51
N ALA A 327 20.47 -4.13 7.44
CA ALA A 327 20.33 -2.71 7.74
C ALA A 327 20.01 -2.41 9.22
N CYS A 328 19.84 -3.43 10.05
CA CYS A 328 19.43 -3.28 11.45
C CYS A 328 20.65 -3.30 12.37
N LEU A 329 20.99 -2.14 12.96
CA LEU A 329 22.13 -2.04 13.87
C LEU A 329 21.99 -2.94 15.12
N PRO A 330 20.82 -3.03 15.78
CA PRO A 330 20.64 -3.93 16.92
C PRO A 330 20.42 -5.41 16.56
N ASP A 331 20.40 -5.76 15.27
CA ASP A 331 20.21 -7.12 14.74
C ASP A 331 18.89 -7.83 15.12
N ILE A 332 17.82 -7.07 15.34
CA ILE A 332 16.48 -7.61 15.66
C ILE A 332 15.57 -7.75 14.44
N ALA A 333 15.88 -7.09 13.32
CA ALA A 333 14.89 -6.96 12.24
C ALA A 333 14.83 -8.15 11.27
N ASP A 334 15.69 -9.16 11.42
CA ASP A 334 15.78 -10.31 10.52
C ASP A 334 14.60 -11.30 10.72
N PRO A 335 13.71 -11.46 9.73
CA PRO A 335 12.59 -12.39 9.86
C PRO A 335 13.01 -13.85 9.97
N CYS A 336 14.17 -14.24 9.46
CA CYS A 336 14.63 -15.62 9.61
C CYS A 336 14.94 -15.93 11.07
N ASN A 337 15.62 -15.01 11.78
CA ASN A 337 15.96 -15.18 13.18
C ASN A 337 14.69 -15.20 14.05
N LEU A 338 13.85 -14.16 13.95
CA LEU A 338 12.66 -14.07 14.80
C LEU A 338 11.69 -15.24 14.60
N ILE A 339 11.39 -15.63 13.35
CA ILE A 339 10.46 -16.74 13.12
C ILE A 339 11.05 -18.06 13.60
N ASN A 340 12.37 -18.26 13.47
CA ASN A 340 13.04 -19.44 14.01
C ASN A 340 13.09 -19.43 15.55
N GLU A 341 13.17 -18.27 16.20
CA GLU A 341 13.05 -18.11 17.65
C GLU A 341 11.63 -18.47 18.10
N LEU A 342 10.61 -17.87 17.46
CA LEU A 342 9.20 -18.17 17.73
C LEU A 342 8.86 -19.65 17.55
N ALA A 343 9.49 -20.32 16.58
CA ALA A 343 9.31 -21.76 16.33
C ALA A 343 9.61 -22.64 17.55
N HIS A 344 10.47 -22.20 18.46
CA HIS A 344 10.81 -22.93 19.68
C HIS A 344 9.67 -22.97 20.70
N PHE A 345 8.70 -22.07 20.57
CA PHE A 345 7.60 -21.89 21.52
C PHE A 345 6.28 -22.49 21.02
N SER A 346 6.34 -23.45 20.06
CA SER A 346 5.17 -24.08 19.41
C SER A 346 4.05 -24.46 20.40
N SER A 347 2.84 -24.07 19.98
CA SER A 347 1.59 -23.95 20.71
C SER A 347 0.78 -25.24 20.82
N GLU A 348 0.54 -25.71 22.05
CA GLU A 348 -0.52 -26.71 22.31
C GLU A 348 -1.91 -26.10 22.58
N ASN A 349 -2.09 -24.77 22.72
CA ASN A 349 -3.34 -24.25 23.33
C ASN A 349 -3.96 -22.96 22.75
N ASP A 350 -3.75 -22.58 21.48
CA ASP A 350 -4.67 -21.60 20.86
C ASP A 350 -4.66 -21.70 19.32
N PRO A 351 -5.73 -22.19 18.66
CA PRO A 351 -5.82 -22.23 17.20
C PRO A 351 -6.00 -20.83 16.59
N GLY A 352 -6.04 -19.76 17.38
CA GLY A 352 -5.82 -18.42 16.89
C GLY A 352 -6.80 -18.03 15.79
N LYS A 353 -8.10 -18.04 16.09
CA LYS A 353 -9.10 -17.60 15.11
C LYS A 353 -8.87 -16.12 14.80
N TYR A 354 -8.41 -15.83 13.59
CA TYR A 354 -8.56 -14.50 13.00
C TYR A 354 -9.33 -14.55 11.70
N PHE A 355 -10.17 -13.52 11.56
CA PHE A 355 -11.20 -13.32 10.54
C PHE A 355 -10.63 -13.45 9.13
N ILE A 356 -10.99 -14.55 8.46
CA ILE A 356 -11.00 -14.63 7.01
C ILE A 356 -12.18 -13.77 6.58
N LYS A 357 -11.92 -12.58 6.06
CA LYS A 357 -12.97 -11.84 5.36
C LYS A 357 -13.11 -12.51 4.00
N GLU A 358 -14.23 -13.20 3.77
CA GLU A 358 -14.60 -13.65 2.43
C GLU A 358 -14.58 -12.45 1.49
N GLU A 359 -13.85 -12.61 0.39
CA GLU A 359 -13.69 -11.59 -0.63
C GLU A 359 -15.02 -11.39 -1.37
N ASN A 360 -15.49 -10.15 -1.37
CA ASN A 360 -16.41 -9.71 -2.41
C ASN A 360 -15.56 -9.21 -3.59
N GLU A 361 -15.86 -9.69 -4.81
CA GLU A 361 -15.42 -9.02 -6.04
C GLU A 361 -15.89 -7.56 -6.01
N VAL A 362 -14.98 -6.61 -6.26
CA VAL A 362 -15.30 -5.20 -6.29
C VAL A 362 -14.90 -4.59 -7.62
N LEU A 363 -15.91 -4.00 -8.25
CA LEU A 363 -15.88 -3.25 -9.50
C LEU A 363 -14.90 -2.07 -9.45
N GLU A 364 -14.16 -1.89 -10.53
CA GLU A 364 -13.12 -0.87 -10.74
C GLU A 364 -13.56 0.55 -10.35
N LYS A 365 -12.68 1.29 -9.66
CA LYS A 365 -12.69 2.77 -9.67
C LYS A 365 -11.27 3.31 -9.86
N GLY A 366 -11.08 4.05 -10.96
CA GLY A 366 -9.81 4.63 -11.40
C GLY A 366 -9.35 5.89 -10.66
N ILE A 367 -8.33 6.54 -11.24
CA ILE A 367 -7.59 7.78 -10.86
C ILE A 367 -7.85 8.33 -9.44
N ILE A 368 -6.85 8.19 -8.57
CA ILE A 368 -6.93 8.53 -7.14
C ILE A 368 -6.15 9.78 -6.71
N HIS A 369 -5.53 10.57 -7.59
CA HIS A 369 -4.63 11.62 -7.10
C HIS A 369 -5.17 13.03 -7.31
N LEU A 370 -5.91 13.27 -8.40
CA LEU A 370 -6.53 14.57 -8.65
C LEU A 370 -7.92 14.68 -7.99
N PRO A 371 -8.14 15.61 -7.05
CA PRO A 371 -9.45 15.81 -6.44
C PRO A 371 -10.41 16.53 -7.40
N ARG A 372 -11.70 16.19 -7.33
CA ARG A 372 -12.80 16.93 -7.98
C ARG A 372 -13.04 18.22 -7.21
N SER A 373 -13.24 19.33 -7.93
CA SER A 373 -13.62 20.61 -7.30
C SER A 373 -15.04 20.52 -6.73
N ALA A 374 -15.23 21.04 -5.52
CA ALA A 374 -16.52 21.10 -4.85
C ALA A 374 -16.69 22.42 -4.11
N THR A 375 -17.94 22.81 -3.88
CA THR A 375 -18.32 24.04 -3.20
C THR A 375 -19.10 23.73 -1.93
N ILE A 376 -18.77 24.41 -0.82
CA ILE A 376 -19.54 24.32 0.43
C ILE A 376 -20.85 25.08 0.23
N LYS A 377 -21.99 24.42 0.45
CA LYS A 377 -23.33 25.00 0.28
C LYS A 377 -23.91 25.52 1.57
N ASN A 378 -23.74 24.74 2.63
CA ASN A 378 -24.26 25.07 3.94
C ASN A 378 -23.36 24.47 5.03
N ILE A 379 -23.35 25.11 6.21
CA ILE A 379 -22.65 24.63 7.39
C ILE A 379 -23.64 24.68 8.56
N THR A 380 -23.85 23.55 9.22
CA THR A 380 -24.68 23.44 10.42
C THR A 380 -23.79 23.10 11.61
N HIS A 381 -23.76 23.96 12.63
CA HIS A 381 -22.98 23.73 13.85
C HIS A 381 -23.81 22.95 14.86
N PHE A 382 -23.30 21.79 15.31
CA PHE A 382 -23.96 21.00 16.36
C PHE A 382 -23.44 21.35 17.76
N ASN A 383 -22.14 21.58 17.89
CA ASN A 383 -21.49 21.99 19.13
C ASN A 383 -20.17 22.74 18.80
N GLU A 384 -19.36 23.05 19.83
CA GLU A 384 -18.10 23.80 19.69
C GLU A 384 -17.07 23.14 18.76
N LEU A 385 -17.13 21.82 18.57
CA LEU A 385 -16.15 21.06 17.80
C LEU A 385 -16.72 20.44 16.52
N ASP A 386 -18.02 20.16 16.47
CA ASP A 386 -18.65 19.35 15.43
C ASP A 386 -19.55 20.20 14.53
N SER A 387 -19.24 20.19 13.23
CA SER A 387 -20.02 20.90 12.20
C SER A 387 -20.33 19.98 11.02
N LEU A 388 -21.56 20.03 10.52
CA LEU A 388 -22.01 19.36 9.31
C LEU A 388 -21.80 20.28 8.11
N PHE A 389 -21.18 19.77 7.06
CA PHE A 389 -20.96 20.47 5.81
C PHE A 389 -21.80 19.82 4.72
N GLU A 390 -22.66 20.61 4.09
CA GLU A 390 -23.30 20.24 2.83
C GLU A 390 -22.39 20.67 1.67
N ILE A 391 -21.99 19.71 0.85
CA ILE A 391 -20.99 19.89 -0.20
C ILE A 391 -21.63 19.55 -1.55
N GLU A 392 -21.45 20.42 -2.54
CA GLU A 392 -21.88 20.19 -3.91
C GLU A 392 -20.67 20.03 -4.85
N LEU A 393 -20.64 18.95 -5.63
CA LEU A 393 -19.61 18.73 -6.65
C LEU A 393 -19.83 19.66 -7.85
N ASP A 394 -18.78 20.37 -8.25
CA ASP A 394 -18.89 21.44 -9.25
C ASP A 394 -19.17 20.92 -10.67
N ASP A 395 -18.79 19.67 -10.95
CA ASP A 395 -19.10 18.98 -12.22
C ASP A 395 -20.57 18.54 -12.34
N LYS A 396 -21.38 18.80 -11.30
CA LYS A 396 -22.80 18.48 -11.20
C LYS A 396 -23.12 16.98 -11.36
N LYS A 397 -22.12 16.11 -11.22
CA LYS A 397 -22.30 14.66 -11.25
C LYS A 397 -22.42 14.13 -9.82
N PRO A 398 -23.23 13.07 -9.59
CA PRO A 398 -23.29 12.42 -8.30
C PRO A 398 -21.93 11.91 -7.82
N LEU A 399 -21.77 11.79 -6.49
CA LEU A 399 -20.59 11.16 -5.90
C LEU A 399 -20.54 9.65 -6.25
N GLY A 400 -21.70 8.99 -6.35
CA GLY A 400 -21.79 7.57 -6.67
C GLY A 400 -21.25 6.66 -5.55
N HIS A 401 -21.50 7.06 -4.29
CA HIS A 401 -21.10 6.31 -3.11
C HIS A 401 -22.10 5.23 -2.70
N LYS A 402 -21.60 4.23 -1.98
CA LYS A 402 -22.39 3.26 -1.21
C LYS A 402 -22.40 3.68 0.27
N PRO A 403 -23.38 3.22 1.07
CA PRO A 403 -23.39 3.52 2.49
C PRO A 403 -22.11 3.03 3.16
N GLY A 404 -21.57 3.80 4.10
CA GLY A 404 -20.32 3.47 4.81
C GLY A 404 -19.02 3.80 4.07
N GLN A 405 -19.10 4.35 2.86
CA GLN A 405 -17.92 4.90 2.18
C GLN A 405 -17.52 6.26 2.76
N PHE A 406 -16.29 6.68 2.45
CA PHE A 406 -15.73 7.96 2.87
C PHE A 406 -15.16 8.72 1.66
N VAL A 407 -14.86 10.00 1.84
CA VAL A 407 -14.10 10.82 0.89
C VAL A 407 -12.87 11.38 1.54
N GLU A 408 -11.88 11.74 0.74
CA GLU A 408 -10.70 12.50 1.14
C GLU A 408 -10.90 13.95 0.73
N ILE A 409 -10.75 14.87 1.68
CA ILE A 409 -11.03 16.28 1.48
C ILE A 409 -9.74 17.06 1.55
N SER A 410 -9.39 17.62 0.40
CA SER A 410 -8.25 18.49 0.21
C SER A 410 -8.62 19.93 0.55
N VAL A 411 -7.87 20.51 1.48
CA VAL A 411 -7.77 21.97 1.62
C VAL A 411 -6.35 22.36 1.26
N PHE A 412 -6.18 22.79 0.01
CA PHE A 412 -4.85 23.06 -0.55
C PHE A 412 -4.04 24.01 0.33
N GLY A 413 -2.81 23.60 0.64
CA GLY A 413 -1.88 24.30 1.52
C GLY A 413 -2.03 23.95 3.01
N TYR A 414 -3.03 23.15 3.36
CA TYR A 414 -3.25 22.61 4.72
C TYR A 414 -3.23 21.09 4.77
N GLY A 415 -3.38 20.41 3.62
CA GLY A 415 -3.37 18.96 3.49
C GLY A 415 -4.70 18.35 3.07
N GLU A 416 -4.80 17.04 3.27
CA GLU A 416 -5.97 16.22 2.97
C GLU A 416 -6.30 15.34 4.18
N ALA A 417 -7.59 15.05 4.40
CA ALA A 417 -8.01 14.13 5.45
C ALA A 417 -9.28 13.35 5.05
N PRO A 418 -9.46 12.12 5.58
CA PRO A 418 -10.62 11.29 5.28
C PRO A 418 -11.83 11.65 6.15
N PHE A 419 -13.02 11.67 5.53
CA PHE A 419 -14.30 11.95 6.19
C PHE A 419 -15.38 10.97 5.72
N GLY A 420 -16.05 10.32 6.68
CA GLY A 420 -17.19 9.46 6.39
C GLY A 420 -18.35 10.23 5.78
N ILE A 421 -18.99 9.66 4.76
CA ILE A 421 -20.13 10.28 4.09
C ILE A 421 -21.39 10.05 4.95
N SER A 422 -22.12 11.12 5.25
CA SER A 422 -23.29 11.08 6.13
C SER A 422 -24.61 10.82 5.40
N THR A 423 -24.72 11.28 4.15
CA THR A 423 -25.94 11.10 3.35
C THR A 423 -26.04 9.67 2.80
N PRO A 424 -27.26 9.12 2.64
CA PRO A 424 -27.45 7.90 1.87
C PRO A 424 -27.05 8.10 0.39
N PRO A 425 -26.79 7.02 -0.37
CA PRO A 425 -26.57 7.08 -1.81
C PRO A 425 -27.72 7.80 -2.53
N GLY A 426 -27.39 8.62 -3.52
CA GLY A 426 -28.38 9.35 -4.31
C GLY A 426 -27.85 9.81 -5.66
N ASN A 427 -28.76 10.32 -6.49
CA ASN A 427 -28.47 10.82 -7.84
C ASN A 427 -28.26 12.35 -7.86
N THR A 428 -27.83 12.94 -6.74
CA THR A 428 -27.55 14.37 -6.64
C THR A 428 -26.04 14.60 -6.53
N PRO A 429 -25.52 15.77 -6.94
CA PRO A 429 -24.12 16.15 -6.71
C PRO A 429 -23.85 16.57 -5.26
N ILE A 430 -24.84 16.49 -4.38
CA ILE A 430 -24.79 17.00 -3.02
C ILE A 430 -24.66 15.84 -2.03
N PHE A 431 -23.73 15.98 -1.08
CA PHE A 431 -23.57 15.05 0.03
C PHE A 431 -23.13 15.79 1.30
N GLU A 432 -23.33 15.15 2.45
CA GLU A 432 -22.97 15.73 3.74
C GLU A 432 -21.80 14.97 4.37
N ILE A 433 -20.96 15.72 5.07
CA ILE A 433 -19.92 15.18 5.95
C ILE A 433 -20.01 15.90 7.29
N MET A 434 -19.49 15.27 8.34
CA MET A 434 -19.23 15.96 9.60
C MET A 434 -17.74 16.15 9.79
N VAL A 435 -17.35 17.35 10.21
CA VAL A 435 -15.99 17.70 10.56
C VAL A 435 -15.94 18.00 12.06
N ARG A 436 -15.07 17.26 12.76
CA ARG A 436 -14.68 17.55 14.13
C ARG A 436 -13.38 18.35 14.13
N GLN A 437 -13.36 19.52 14.76
CA GLN A 437 -12.22 20.44 14.76
C GLN A 437 -11.09 19.99 15.71
N VAL A 438 -10.18 19.12 15.23
CA VAL A 438 -9.06 18.60 16.05
C VAL A 438 -7.68 18.84 15.43
N GLY A 439 -7.51 18.61 14.14
CA GLY A 439 -6.24 18.73 13.41
C GLY A 439 -6.16 19.95 12.49
N ASN A 440 -5.05 20.06 11.76
CA ASN A 440 -4.76 21.20 10.88
C ASN A 440 -5.81 21.36 9.76
N VAL A 441 -6.09 20.29 9.01
CA VAL A 441 -7.08 20.28 7.93
C VAL A 441 -8.48 20.61 8.47
N THR A 442 -8.89 19.97 9.57
CA THR A 442 -10.22 20.19 10.17
C THR A 442 -10.38 21.61 10.72
N LYS A 443 -9.36 22.19 11.35
CA LYS A 443 -9.36 23.59 11.80
C LYS A 443 -9.53 24.54 10.64
N LYS A 444 -8.85 24.27 9.52
CA LYS A 444 -9.02 25.09 8.33
C LYS A 444 -10.41 24.93 7.73
N LEU A 445 -10.93 23.71 7.59
CA LEU A 445 -12.29 23.46 7.10
C LEU A 445 -13.35 24.22 7.90
N CYS A 446 -13.28 24.19 9.23
CA CYS A 446 -14.19 24.91 10.12
C CYS A 446 -14.09 26.45 10.04
N SER A 447 -13.04 26.99 9.41
CA SER A 447 -12.92 28.43 9.13
C SER A 447 -13.47 28.87 7.78
N LEU A 448 -13.84 27.92 6.91
CA LEU A 448 -14.42 28.20 5.59
C LEU A 448 -15.89 28.59 5.69
N GLN A 449 -16.39 29.28 4.68
CA GLN A 449 -17.77 29.73 4.59
C GLN A 449 -18.51 29.08 3.42
N PRO A 450 -19.86 29.07 3.43
CA PRO A 450 -20.63 28.76 2.23
C PRO A 450 -20.14 29.57 1.02
N GLY A 451 -19.92 28.87 -0.10
CA GLY A 451 -19.31 29.42 -1.32
C GLY A 451 -17.81 29.16 -1.47
N ASP A 452 -17.10 28.79 -0.39
CA ASP A 452 -15.71 28.37 -0.50
C ASP A 452 -15.57 27.01 -1.18
N LYS A 453 -14.41 26.83 -1.83
CA LYS A 453 -14.07 25.63 -2.60
C LYS A 453 -13.13 24.71 -1.83
N ILE A 454 -13.33 23.41 -2.03
CA ILE A 454 -12.52 22.31 -1.51
C ILE A 454 -12.31 21.26 -2.60
N GLY A 455 -11.31 20.40 -2.43
CA GLY A 455 -11.10 19.25 -3.31
C GLY A 455 -11.67 17.97 -2.70
N ILE A 456 -12.38 17.16 -3.50
CA ILE A 456 -12.96 15.89 -3.07
C ILE A 456 -12.36 14.74 -3.87
N ARG A 457 -11.79 13.77 -3.17
CA ARG A 457 -11.38 12.49 -3.74
C ARG A 457 -12.23 11.36 -3.17
N GLY A 458 -12.75 10.52 -4.06
CA GLY A 458 -13.58 9.39 -3.69
C GLY A 458 -14.83 9.26 -4.54
N PRO A 459 -15.77 8.41 -4.11
CA PRO A 459 -15.83 7.75 -2.80
C PRO A 459 -14.81 6.60 -2.67
N LEU A 460 -14.33 6.38 -1.46
CA LEU A 460 -13.35 5.38 -1.08
C LEU A 460 -13.93 4.38 -0.06
N GLY A 461 -13.25 3.24 0.10
CA GLY A 461 -13.72 2.11 0.92
C GLY A 461 -14.71 1.21 0.18
N ASN A 462 -15.05 0.06 0.75
CA ASN A 462 -15.93 -0.93 0.10
C ASN A 462 -17.43 -0.63 0.29
N GLY A 463 -17.78 0.20 1.29
CA GLY A 463 -19.14 0.36 1.77
C GLY A 463 -19.69 -0.90 2.45
N PHE A 464 -20.95 -0.83 2.88
CA PHE A 464 -21.69 -1.98 3.40
C PHE A 464 -22.32 -2.78 2.26
N ASP A 465 -22.26 -4.11 2.36
CA ASP A 465 -22.99 -5.01 1.46
C ASP A 465 -24.45 -5.16 1.92
N THR A 466 -25.28 -4.20 1.54
CA THR A 466 -26.67 -4.13 2.01
C THR A 466 -27.54 -5.31 1.57
N LYS A 467 -27.19 -5.98 0.48
CA LYS A 467 -27.90 -7.19 0.02
C LYS A 467 -27.73 -8.33 1.02
N SER A 468 -26.54 -8.46 1.61
CA SER A 468 -26.28 -9.48 2.63
C SER A 468 -27.11 -9.28 3.92
N PHE A 469 -27.77 -8.12 4.06
CA PHE A 469 -28.60 -7.76 5.22
C PHE A 469 -30.10 -8.03 5.01
N GLU A 470 -30.54 -8.29 3.78
CA GLU A 470 -31.97 -8.50 3.47
C GLU A 470 -32.55 -9.67 4.27
N GLY A 471 -33.79 -9.52 4.76
CA GLY A 471 -34.48 -10.51 5.59
C GLY A 471 -33.97 -10.65 7.03
N LYS A 472 -33.02 -9.81 7.47
CA LYS A 472 -32.44 -9.85 8.82
C LYS A 472 -32.91 -8.67 9.68
N THR A 473 -32.87 -8.86 11.00
CA THR A 473 -32.93 -7.78 11.99
C THR A 473 -31.56 -7.11 12.03
N LEU A 474 -31.53 -5.77 12.00
CA LEU A 474 -30.29 -5.01 11.91
C LEU A 474 -30.00 -4.32 13.25
N LEU A 475 -28.78 -4.51 13.77
CA LEU A 475 -28.28 -3.80 14.94
C LEU A 475 -27.17 -2.85 14.52
N PHE A 476 -27.40 -1.55 14.66
CA PHE A 476 -26.41 -0.50 14.45
C PHE A 476 -25.86 -0.05 15.80
N THR A 477 -24.54 -0.08 15.96
CA THR A 477 -23.85 0.46 17.14
C THR A 477 -22.91 1.58 16.70
N SER A 478 -22.97 2.71 17.39
CA SER A 478 -22.18 3.88 17.04
C SER A 478 -21.83 4.73 18.26
N GLY A 479 -20.70 5.43 18.19
CA GLY A 479 -20.22 6.31 19.25
C GLY A 479 -19.67 7.62 18.68
N GLY A 480 -20.15 8.76 19.17
CA GLY A 480 -19.73 10.10 18.73
C GLY A 480 -19.75 10.26 17.21
N THR A 481 -18.64 10.71 16.61
CA THR A 481 -18.51 10.88 15.16
C THR A 481 -18.61 9.57 14.36
N GLY A 482 -18.56 8.40 15.03
CA GLY A 482 -18.90 7.12 14.40
C GLY A 482 -20.34 7.06 13.87
N MET A 483 -21.24 7.90 14.38
CA MET A 483 -22.60 8.04 13.86
C MET A 483 -22.63 8.56 12.41
N VAL A 484 -21.60 9.27 11.95
CA VAL A 484 -21.60 9.95 10.64
C VAL A 484 -21.75 8.94 9.48
N PRO A 485 -20.85 7.95 9.29
CA PRO A 485 -21.05 6.92 8.27
C PRO A 485 -22.22 5.98 8.57
N MET A 486 -22.62 5.83 9.85
CA MET A 486 -23.77 5.01 10.25
C MET A 486 -25.09 5.64 9.81
N ARG A 487 -25.22 6.96 9.91
CA ARG A 487 -26.39 7.71 9.45
C ARG A 487 -26.67 7.46 7.97
N SER A 488 -25.64 7.30 7.14
CA SER A 488 -25.79 6.96 5.71
C SER A 488 -26.48 5.62 5.51
N ILE A 489 -26.04 4.56 6.21
CA ILE A 489 -26.65 3.23 6.09
C ILE A 489 -28.02 3.16 6.76
N ILE A 490 -28.18 3.77 7.94
CA ILE A 490 -29.47 3.83 8.65
C ILE A 490 -30.51 4.50 7.76
N ASN A 491 -30.23 5.68 7.20
CA ASN A 491 -31.18 6.36 6.32
C ASN A 491 -31.38 5.64 4.98
N HIS A 492 -30.41 4.86 4.50
CA HIS A 492 -30.58 4.01 3.32
C HIS A 492 -31.58 2.87 3.59
N VAL A 493 -31.43 2.13 4.68
CA VAL A 493 -32.35 1.01 5.01
C VAL A 493 -33.72 1.48 5.48
N LEU A 494 -33.82 2.69 6.02
CA LEU A 494 -35.09 3.32 6.39
C LEU A 494 -35.79 4.03 5.23
N ASN A 495 -35.17 4.10 4.04
CA ASN A 495 -35.81 4.66 2.87
C ASN A 495 -37.08 3.84 2.55
N PRO A 496 -38.25 4.46 2.29
CA PRO A 496 -39.47 3.71 1.98
C PRO A 496 -39.35 2.72 0.82
N LYS A 497 -38.44 2.96 -0.13
CA LYS A 497 -38.16 2.03 -1.25
C LYS A 497 -37.37 0.79 -0.84
N GLU A 498 -36.64 0.85 0.28
CA GLU A 498 -35.74 -0.20 0.76
C GLU A 498 -36.25 -0.88 2.05
N ARG A 499 -37.02 -0.16 2.89
CA ARG A 499 -37.46 -0.59 4.23
C ARG A 499 -38.05 -2.00 4.27
N ASN A 500 -38.89 -2.35 3.29
CA ASN A 500 -39.58 -3.64 3.25
C ASN A 500 -38.65 -4.85 3.06
N LYS A 501 -37.36 -4.63 2.76
CA LYS A 501 -36.36 -5.69 2.60
C LYS A 501 -35.74 -6.15 3.92
N PHE A 502 -35.93 -5.40 5.01
CA PHE A 502 -35.29 -5.66 6.30
C PHE A 502 -36.36 -5.94 7.37
N LYS A 503 -36.00 -6.68 8.42
CA LYS A 503 -36.86 -6.88 9.59
C LYS A 503 -36.74 -5.67 10.53
N ASP A 504 -36.77 -5.88 11.84
CA ASP A 504 -36.64 -4.81 12.82
C ASP A 504 -35.25 -4.16 12.77
N ILE A 505 -35.18 -2.89 13.14
CA ILE A 505 -33.93 -2.13 13.20
C ILE A 505 -33.72 -1.65 14.62
N ILE A 506 -32.53 -1.89 15.16
CA ILE A 506 -32.10 -1.45 16.49
C ILE A 506 -30.91 -0.51 16.30
N ILE A 507 -30.98 0.69 16.86
CA ILE A 507 -29.94 1.72 16.78
C ILE A 507 -29.50 2.02 18.21
N LEU A 508 -28.24 1.71 18.52
CA LEU A 508 -27.58 2.07 19.77
C LEU A 508 -26.57 3.19 19.48
N TYR A 509 -26.81 4.36 20.05
CA TYR A 509 -25.98 5.54 19.83
C TYR A 509 -25.42 6.11 21.13
N GLY A 510 -24.10 6.04 21.28
CA GLY A 510 -23.35 6.54 22.43
C GLY A 510 -22.66 7.88 22.18
N ALA A 511 -22.54 8.69 23.23
CA ALA A 511 -21.64 9.83 23.27
C ALA A 511 -20.97 9.95 24.65
N LYS A 512 -19.93 10.79 24.79
CA LYS A 512 -19.30 11.00 26.11
C LYS A 512 -20.24 11.74 27.06
N ARG A 513 -20.93 12.78 26.58
CA ARG A 513 -21.92 13.60 27.32
C ARG A 513 -23.16 13.86 26.47
N PRO A 514 -24.31 14.19 27.08
CA PRO A 514 -25.55 14.50 26.33
C PRO A 514 -25.37 15.56 25.25
N LYS A 515 -24.62 16.64 25.51
CA LYS A 515 -24.38 17.74 24.55
C LYS A 515 -23.53 17.35 23.33
N GLU A 516 -22.92 16.17 23.36
CA GLU A 516 -22.09 15.66 22.26
C GLU A 516 -22.88 14.71 21.34
N ILE A 517 -24.17 14.49 21.62
CA ILE A 517 -25.07 13.75 20.74
C ILE A 517 -25.48 14.66 19.57
N THR A 518 -25.02 14.33 18.37
CA THR A 518 -25.38 15.01 17.13
C THR A 518 -26.56 14.31 16.42
N PHE A 519 -27.21 14.98 15.47
CA PHE A 519 -28.32 14.42 14.67
C PHE A 519 -29.60 14.05 15.48
N MET A 520 -29.93 14.82 16.51
CA MET A 520 -31.15 14.58 17.31
C MET A 520 -32.44 14.58 16.48
N ASP A 521 -32.54 15.41 15.44
CA ASP A 521 -33.70 15.41 14.54
C ASP A 521 -33.87 14.06 13.81
N ASP A 522 -32.77 13.39 13.45
CA ASP A 522 -32.81 12.05 12.86
C ASP A 522 -33.23 11.02 13.91
N VAL A 523 -32.69 11.10 15.14
CA VAL A 523 -33.08 10.23 16.25
C VAL A 523 -34.58 10.33 16.53
N ASP A 524 -35.11 11.55 16.62
CA ASP A 524 -36.54 11.80 16.87
C ASP A 524 -37.41 11.29 15.73
N ARG A 525 -36.92 11.35 14.48
CA ARG A 525 -37.60 10.75 13.32
C ARG A 525 -37.57 9.23 13.39
N TRP A 526 -36.43 8.62 13.71
CA TRP A 526 -36.28 7.17 13.76
C TRP A 526 -37.16 6.54 14.85
N LYS A 527 -37.25 7.16 16.03
CA LYS A 527 -38.12 6.71 17.15
C LYS A 527 -39.61 6.69 16.82
N LYS A 528 -40.05 7.40 15.77
CA LYS A 528 -41.46 7.42 15.34
C LYS A 528 -41.81 6.27 14.39
N ILE A 529 -40.82 5.50 13.92
CA ILE A 529 -41.03 4.39 13.01
C ILE A 529 -41.32 3.13 13.84
N HIS A 530 -42.49 2.51 13.61
CA HIS A 530 -43.03 1.44 14.47
C HIS A 530 -42.14 0.19 14.61
N ASP A 531 -41.26 -0.07 13.64
CA ASP A 531 -40.37 -1.24 13.57
C ASP A 531 -38.88 -0.84 13.74
N VAL A 532 -38.65 0.30 14.41
CA VAL A 532 -37.32 0.83 14.75
C VAL A 532 -37.22 1.10 16.25
N GLN A 533 -36.25 0.49 16.91
CA GLN A 533 -35.85 0.81 18.28
C GLN A 533 -34.59 1.67 18.24
N CYS A 534 -34.60 2.82 18.93
CA CYS A 534 -33.44 3.71 19.01
C CYS A 534 -33.15 4.09 20.46
N GLU A 535 -32.01 3.64 20.97
CA GLU A 535 -31.54 3.87 22.33
C GLU A 535 -30.30 4.77 22.33
N LEU A 536 -30.26 5.70 23.27
CA LEU A 536 -29.13 6.60 23.48
C LEU A 536 -28.42 6.23 24.77
N THR A 537 -27.09 6.34 24.77
CA THR A 537 -26.27 6.17 25.98
C THR A 537 -25.23 7.26 26.09
N VAL A 538 -24.86 7.62 27.32
CA VAL A 538 -23.78 8.58 27.60
C VAL A 538 -22.85 8.04 28.67
N ASP A 539 -21.54 8.23 28.47
CA ASP A 539 -20.54 7.78 29.46
C ASP A 539 -20.62 8.60 30.76
N ARG A 540 -20.98 9.89 30.64
CA ARG A 540 -21.05 10.84 31.75
C ARG A 540 -22.29 11.71 31.61
N CYS A 541 -23.14 11.71 32.63
CA CYS A 541 -24.13 12.76 32.81
C CYS A 541 -23.43 14.02 33.35
N GLU A 542 -23.85 15.20 32.91
CA GLU A 542 -23.45 16.42 33.63
C GLU A 542 -24.10 16.40 35.02
N PRO A 543 -23.44 16.96 36.06
CA PRO A 543 -24.00 17.04 37.41
C PRO A 543 -25.36 17.74 37.48
#